data_AF-A0A956UAY9-F1
#
_entry.id   AF-A0A956UAY9-F1
#
_cell.length_a   1.000
_cell.length_b   1.000
_cell.length_c   1.000
_cell.angle_alpha   90.00
_cell.angle_beta   90.00
_cell.angle_gamma   90.00
#
_symmetry.space_group_name_H-M   'P 1'
#
loop_
_entity.id
_entity.type
_entity.pdbx_description
1 polymer ?
#
loop_
_entity_poly.entity_id
_entity_poly.type
_entity_poly.pdbx_seq_one_letter_code
_entity_poly.pdbx_strand_id
1 'polypeptide(L)'
;GRLSAQGVGWALNALSGNKSSRFHSENVPWQRVINAKGMVSTNRRGDLPPDLQRRLLEDEGIVFDESERIDLNRYLWKEGLSSSEEP
;
A
#
# COMPACT_ATOMS: atom_id res chain seq x y z
N GLY A 1 -20.22 8.12 5.72
CA GLY A 1 -20.00 8.33 4.28
C GLY A 1 -18.84 7.49 3.84
N ARG A 2 -18.94 6.76 2.71
CA ARG A 2 -17.80 6.01 2.18
C ARG A 2 -16.75 7.00 1.67
N LEU A 3 -15.51 6.87 2.14
CA LEU A 3 -14.38 7.58 1.56
C LEU A 3 -14.19 7.08 0.13
N SER A 4 -14.04 7.98 -0.83
CA SER A 4 -13.68 7.60 -2.19
C SER A 4 -12.24 7.10 -2.23
N ALA A 5 -11.87 6.36 -3.28
CA ALA A 5 -10.47 5.96 -3.50
C ALA A 5 -9.51 7.18 -3.51
N GLN A 6 -9.99 8.34 -3.97
CA GLN A 6 -9.27 9.61 -3.90
C GLN A 6 -9.13 10.13 -2.46
N GLY A 7 -10.19 10.05 -1.65
CA GLY A 7 -10.16 10.45 -0.25
C GLY A 7 -9.17 9.64 0.59
N VAL A 8 -9.06 8.33 0.33
CA VAL A 8 -8.03 7.47 0.95
C VAL A 8 -6.63 7.93 0.54
N GLY A 9 -6.43 8.22 -0.75
CA GLY A 9 -5.16 8.73 -1.26
C GLY A 9 -4.73 10.05 -0.60
N TRP A 10 -5.67 10.96 -0.34
CA TRP A 10 -5.41 12.21 0.38
C TRP A 10 -5.09 11.98 1.85
N ALA A 11 -5.80 11.08 2.53
CA ALA A 11 -5.54 10.75 3.93
C ALA A 11 -4.12 10.18 4.13
N LEU A 12 -3.68 9.26 3.25
CA LEU A 12 -2.32 8.74 3.29
C LEU A 12 -1.26 9.79 2.95
N ASN A 13 -1.58 10.77 2.10
CA ASN A 13 -0.67 11.88 1.81
C ASN A 13 -0.50 12.84 2.98
N ALA A 14 -1.51 12.95 3.84
CA ALA A 14 -1.52 13.88 4.97
C ALA A 14 -0.87 13.29 6.22
N LEU A 15 -0.20 12.13 6.13
CA LEU A 15 0.50 11.53 7.26
C LEU A 15 1.60 12.47 7.74
N SER A 16 1.55 12.77 9.04
CA SER A 16 2.52 13.64 9.70
C SER A 16 3.91 13.02 9.67
N GLY A 17 4.95 13.83 9.48
CA GLY A 17 6.33 13.44 9.77
C GLY A 17 6.69 13.49 11.26
N ASN A 18 5.80 14.04 12.10
CA ASN A 18 5.99 14.09 13.55
C ASN A 18 5.65 12.72 14.18
N LYS A 19 6.66 12.05 14.71
CA LYS A 19 6.55 10.74 15.38
C LYS A 19 5.70 10.77 16.66
N SER A 20 5.41 11.95 17.20
CA SER A 20 4.53 12.11 18.36
C SER A 20 3.04 12.05 17.98
N SER A 21 2.72 12.18 16.68
CA SER A 21 1.35 12.00 16.19
C SER A 21 0.94 10.53 16.30
N ARG A 22 -0.30 10.24 16.72
CA ARG A 22 -0.82 8.86 16.86
C ARG A 22 -0.66 8.04 15.57
N PHE A 23 -0.87 8.67 14.42
CA PHE A 23 -0.62 8.10 13.10
C PHE A 23 0.34 9.02 12.35
N HIS A 24 1.43 8.45 11.85
CA HIS A 24 2.50 9.15 11.17
C HIS A 24 3.08 8.26 10.06
N SER A 25 3.94 8.85 9.23
CA SER A 25 4.51 8.18 8.05
C SER A 25 5.33 6.92 8.34
N GLU A 26 5.74 6.69 9.58
CA GLU A 26 6.54 5.50 9.95
C GLU A 26 5.70 4.37 10.58
N ASN A 27 4.52 4.67 11.15
CA ASN A 27 3.69 3.65 11.80
C ASN A 27 2.44 3.28 11.00
N VAL A 28 2.10 4.04 9.97
CA VAL A 28 1.05 3.68 9.01
C VAL A 28 1.71 3.04 7.78
N PRO A 29 1.40 1.77 7.45
CA PRO A 29 1.99 1.07 6.31
C PRO A 29 1.34 1.51 4.99
N TRP A 30 1.49 2.80 4.66
CA TRP A 30 0.89 3.42 3.48
C TRP A 30 1.36 2.75 2.19
N GLN A 31 2.56 2.15 2.18
CA GLN A 31 3.12 1.44 1.03
C GLN A 31 2.26 0.26 0.57
N ARG A 32 1.46 -0.33 1.48
CA ARG A 32 0.57 -1.47 1.16
C ARG A 32 -0.68 -1.07 0.38
N VAL A 33 -0.98 0.22 0.30
CA VAL A 33 -2.14 0.72 -0.46
C VAL A 33 -1.69 1.08 -1.89
N ILE A 34 -2.07 0.22 -2.83
CA ILE A 34 -1.78 0.35 -4.26
C ILE A 34 -3.08 0.47 -5.05
N ASN A 35 -2.98 0.75 -6.35
CA ASN A 35 -4.18 0.89 -7.17
C ASN A 35 -4.81 -0.48 -7.52
N ALA A 36 -6.06 -0.46 -7.99
CA ALA A 36 -6.81 -1.65 -8.38
C ALA A 36 -6.21 -2.44 -9.56
N LYS A 37 -5.17 -1.93 -10.23
CA LYS A 37 -4.43 -2.63 -11.30
C LYS A 37 -3.19 -3.36 -10.78
N GLY A 38 -2.93 -3.33 -9.48
CA GLY A 38 -1.75 -3.95 -8.88
C GLY A 38 -0.48 -3.13 -9.02
N MET A 39 -0.55 -1.83 -9.36
CA MET A 39 0.62 -0.98 -9.58
C MET A 39 0.81 0.03 -8.44
N VAL A 40 2.07 0.38 -8.18
CA VAL A 40 2.42 1.48 -7.28
C VAL A 40 1.89 2.82 -7.81
N SER A 41 1.49 3.72 -6.90
CA SER A 41 0.88 5.01 -7.28
C SER A 41 1.74 6.22 -6.88
N THR A 42 2.84 5.98 -6.17
CA THR A 42 3.71 7.03 -5.63
C THR A 42 4.83 7.49 -6.56
N ASN A 43 5.13 6.79 -7.67
CA ASN A 43 6.11 7.28 -8.67
C ASN A 43 5.78 8.66 -9.26
N ARG A 44 4.56 9.17 -9.05
CA ARG A 44 4.10 10.50 -9.51
C ARG A 44 4.14 11.58 -8.42
N ARG A 45 4.60 11.26 -7.21
CA ARG A 45 4.71 12.19 -6.08
C ARG A 45 6.13 12.75 -6.00
N GLY A 46 6.29 14.07 -6.17
CA GLY A 46 7.61 14.73 -6.20
C GLY A 46 8.29 14.87 -4.84
N ASP A 47 7.55 14.61 -3.76
CA ASP A 47 7.99 14.65 -2.37
C ASP A 47 8.57 13.32 -1.85
N LEU A 48 8.38 12.22 -2.61
CA LEU A 48 8.94 10.91 -2.29
C LEU A 48 9.84 10.42 -3.42
N PRO A 49 10.89 9.64 -3.11
CA PRO A 49 11.66 8.96 -4.15
C PRO A 49 10.71 8.11 -5.02
N PRO A 50 10.82 8.17 -6.35
CA PRO A 50 9.87 7.54 -7.25
C PRO A 50 9.72 6.04 -6.99
N ASP A 51 10.78 5.34 -6.57
CA ASP A 51 10.76 3.89 -6.36
C ASP A 51 10.51 3.47 -4.90
N LEU A 52 10.24 4.41 -3.98
CA LEU A 52 10.19 4.12 -2.55
C LEU A 52 9.14 3.06 -2.20
N GLN A 53 7.91 3.21 -2.71
CA GLN A 53 6.83 2.26 -2.42
C GLN A 53 7.15 0.87 -2.94
N ARG A 54 7.73 0.77 -4.13
CA ARG A 54 8.15 -0.51 -4.71
C ARG A 54 9.20 -1.18 -3.84
N ARG A 55 10.26 -0.46 -3.47
CA ARG A 55 11.34 -0.99 -2.61
C ARG A 55 10.83 -1.48 -1.26
N LEU A 56 9.93 -0.73 -0.62
CA LEU A 56 9.35 -1.14 0.66
C LEU A 56 8.50 -2.41 0.51
N LEU A 57 7.74 -2.53 -0.58
CA LEU A 57 6.97 -3.75 -0.86
C LEU A 57 7.88 -4.94 -1.18
N GLU A 58 8.96 -4.73 -1.94
CA GLU A 58 9.96 -5.77 -2.24
C GLU A 58 10.68 -6.24 -0.97
N ASP A 59 10.99 -5.34 -0.03
CA ASP A 59 11.57 -5.66 1.29
C ASP A 59 10.58 -6.48 2.16
N GLU A 60 9.27 -6.26 1.99
CA GLU A 60 8.22 -7.10 2.57
C GLU A 60 8.02 -8.44 1.83
N GLY A 61 8.79 -8.72 0.77
CA GLY A 61 8.73 -9.96 0.00
C GLY A 61 7.68 -9.98 -1.12
N ILE A 62 7.14 -8.82 -1.48
CA ILE A 62 6.19 -8.70 -2.60
C ILE A 62 6.95 -8.69 -3.92
N VAL A 63 6.54 -9.58 -4.83
CA VAL A 63 7.16 -9.72 -6.15
C VAL A 63 6.36 -8.95 -7.21
N PHE A 64 7.07 -8.14 -7.99
CA PHE A 64 6.55 -7.45 -9.17
C PHE A 64 6.87 -8.22 -10.45
N ASP A 65 5.96 -8.21 -11.41
CA ASP A 65 6.18 -8.73 -12.75
C ASP A 65 6.96 -7.73 -13.64
N GLU A 66 7.24 -8.15 -14.88
CA GLU A 66 7.92 -7.32 -15.89
C GLU A 66 7.12 -6.05 -16.26
N SER A 67 5.84 -5.99 -15.93
CA SER A 67 4.94 -4.85 -16.15
C SER A 67 4.77 -3.96 -14.89
N GLU A 68 5.62 -4.15 -13.87
CA GLU A 68 5.58 -3.44 -12.58
C GLU A 68 4.25 -3.60 -11.83
N ARG A 69 3.64 -4.78 -11.94
CA ARG A 69 2.40 -5.16 -11.25
C ARG A 69 2.63 -6.28 -10.25
N ILE A 70 1.81 -6.31 -9.21
CA ILE A 70 1.72 -7.44 -8.29
C ILE A 70 0.50 -8.30 -8.63
N ASP A 71 0.58 -9.59 -8.34
CA ASP A 71 -0.57 -10.48 -8.41
C ASP A 71 -1.53 -10.21 -7.23
N LEU A 72 -2.62 -9.49 -7.52
CA LEU A 72 -3.65 -9.21 -6.54
C LEU A 72 -4.35 -10.47 -6.02
N ASN A 73 -4.39 -11.59 -6.76
CA ASN A 73 -4.97 -12.81 -6.22
C ASN A 73 -4.19 -13.36 -5.03
N ARG A 74 -2.87 -13.14 -5.05
CA ARG A 74 -1.93 -13.56 -4.02
C ARG A 74 -1.83 -12.57 -2.87
N TYR A 75 -1.76 -11.27 -3.15
CA TYR A 75 -1.40 -10.25 -2.16
C TYR A 75 -2.56 -9.36 -1.71
N LEU A 76 -3.72 -9.40 -2.38
CA LEU A 76 -4.88 -8.60 -1.96
C LEU A 76 -5.39 -9.10 -0.63
N TRP A 77 -5.47 -8.20 0.35
CA TRP A 77 -6.11 -8.49 1.62
C TRP A 77 -7.61 -8.76 1.41
N LYS A 78 -8.04 -9.99 1.71
CA LYS A 78 -9.44 -10.41 1.68
C LYS A 78 -9.93 -10.53 3.12
N GLU A 79 -10.82 -9.64 3.56
CA GLU A 79 -11.46 -9.77 4.86
C GLU A 79 -12.27 -11.08 4.91
N GLY A 80 -11.92 -11.99 5.83
CA GLY A 80 -12.78 -13.12 6.19
C GLY A 80 -12.45 -14.51 5.63
N LEU A 81 -11.26 -14.78 5.09
CA LEU A 81 -10.83 -16.19 4.93
C LEU A 81 -10.34 -16.73 6.27
N SER A 82 -11.31 -17.13 7.11
CA SER A 82 -11.11 -18.22 8.04
C SER A 82 -10.60 -19.40 7.23
N SER A 83 -9.30 -19.69 7.30
CA SER A 83 -8.74 -20.94 6.80
C SER A 83 -9.22 -22.04 7.74
N SER A 84 -10.46 -22.49 7.54
CA SER A 84 -11.00 -23.70 8.15
C SER A 84 -11.10 -24.75 7.06
N GLU A 85 -9.93 -25.26 6.67
CA GLU A 85 -9.77 -26.58 6.09
C GLU A 85 -8.54 -27.18 6.78
N GLU A 86 -8.79 -27.91 7.86
CA GLU A 86 -7.90 -28.99 8.32
C GLU A 86 -8.64 -30.31 8.00
N PRO A 87 -7.89 -31.37 7.64
CA PRO A 87 -8.41 -32.62 7.07
C PRO A 87 -9.24 -33.49 8.03
#